data_AF-A0A6A5YS80-F1
#
_entry.id   AF-A0A6A5YS80-F1
#
_cell.length_a   1.000
_cell.length_b   1.000
_cell.length_c   1.000
_cell.angle_alpha   90.00
_cell.angle_beta   90.00
_cell.angle_gamma   90.00
#
_symmetry.space_group_name_H-M   'P 1'
#
loop_
_entity.id
_entity.type
_entity.pdbx_description
1 polymer ?
#
loop_
_entity_poly.entity_id
_entity_poly.type
_entity_poly.pdbx_seq_one_letter_code
_entity_poly.pdbx_strand_id
1 'polypeptide(L)'
;MRMLSTSCDDTSVAILEETKSANNKTGAVLHFHKKVTSNNTSFQGVHPLVSLQSHQENLAKLVDEALRYLPSADLSNKAVDHGRCMTFPSQEAPNQPWTKRLPDFVSVTRGPGMRSNLFTGVDTAKGLAAAWQVPLVGVHHMQAHALTPRLVAALQQHQDAGSVRSHVQESTQHHPTINAEPQFPFLSVLASGGHTLLIHSASLTDHKVLGSTSDIAVGECLDKIARVVLPEELLQIAKSTMYAALLEEFAFPLEMRKDTSISQHTERVTEQTGKEARYLLEDSTAEQYISRYQTQEAYGYGYVVPKNQEDARRHHTTTWGWVLAQPLSKAAGGSKNKSLEMSFSGLLTYVERLVQFGVDQNTGKLNKCERSVGDVTIEERRALAREAMRAAFEHVVGRVILGLDQLSSGNSGFTPVKAVVMAGGVAANLYLRWILASVLKSQGNGDTRIIFPPPSLCTDNAAMIAWAGIEMYHAGHSDTRSIRAIRKWPLDQILSPPETD
;
A
#
# COMPACT_ATOMS: atom_id res chain seq x y z
N MET A 1 17.95 -0.39 -12.82
CA MET A 1 17.62 0.75 -11.92
C MET A 1 17.88 0.37 -10.47
N ARG A 2 18.33 1.29 -9.58
CA ARG A 2 18.63 0.98 -8.16
C ARG A 2 17.97 1.95 -7.16
N MET A 3 17.35 1.39 -6.11
CA MET A 3 16.42 2.11 -5.23
C MET A 3 16.72 2.14 -3.75
N LEU A 4 16.26 3.20 -3.11
CA LEU A 4 16.26 3.40 -1.66
C LEU A 4 14.90 3.94 -1.20
N SER A 5 14.27 3.26 -0.24
CA SER A 5 13.12 3.78 0.53
C SER A 5 13.46 3.88 2.01
N THR A 6 13.30 5.06 2.58
CA THR A 6 13.65 5.43 3.99
C THR A 6 12.69 6.49 4.55
N SER A 7 11.43 6.52 4.10
CA SER A 7 10.46 7.58 4.49
C SER A 7 9.86 7.40 5.88
N CYS A 8 9.75 6.15 6.35
CA CYS A 8 9.11 5.76 7.61
C CYS A 8 10.08 4.94 8.50
N ASP A 9 9.77 3.68 8.76
CA ASP A 9 10.47 2.75 9.66
C ASP A 9 11.12 1.57 8.93
N ASP A 10 10.84 1.43 7.64
CA ASP A 10 11.38 0.42 6.74
C ASP A 10 12.57 0.95 5.94
N THR A 11 13.71 0.28 6.06
CA THR A 11 14.86 0.47 5.15
C THR A 11 14.72 -0.52 4.01
N SER A 12 14.48 -0.06 2.78
CA SER A 12 14.31 -0.96 1.63
C SER A 12 15.22 -0.60 0.46
N VAL A 13 15.73 -1.63 -0.22
CA VAL A 13 16.53 -1.53 -1.44
C VAL A 13 15.96 -2.48 -2.49
N ALA A 14 15.89 -2.00 -3.72
CA ALA A 14 15.47 -2.80 -4.86
C ALA A 14 16.32 -2.54 -6.11
N ILE A 15 16.44 -3.56 -6.95
CA ILE A 15 16.98 -3.46 -8.32
C ILE A 15 15.90 -3.95 -9.27
N LEU A 16 15.42 -3.04 -10.11
CA LEU A 16 14.37 -3.29 -11.09
C LEU A 16 14.92 -3.03 -12.50
N GLU A 17 14.56 -3.90 -13.44
CA GLU A 17 14.84 -3.78 -14.87
C GLU A 17 13.52 -3.81 -15.63
N GLU A 18 13.32 -2.84 -16.53
CA GLU A 18 12.23 -2.87 -17.50
C GLU A 18 12.58 -3.88 -18.61
N THR A 19 11.60 -4.66 -19.04
CA THR A 19 11.73 -5.55 -20.19
C THR A 19 10.61 -5.27 -21.18
N LYS A 20 10.89 -5.42 -22.48
CA LYS A 20 9.84 -5.36 -23.51
C LYS A 20 9.25 -6.75 -23.70
N SER A 21 7.93 -6.84 -23.61
CA SER A 21 7.20 -8.06 -23.96
C SER A 21 6.82 -8.04 -25.45
N ALA A 22 6.71 -9.22 -26.07
CA ALA A 22 6.36 -9.37 -27.49
C ALA A 22 5.04 -8.68 -27.89
N ASN A 23 4.15 -8.42 -26.93
CA ASN A 23 2.82 -7.84 -27.15
C ASN A 23 2.78 -6.31 -26.98
N ASN A 24 3.91 -5.61 -27.07
CA ASN A 24 4.02 -4.16 -26.87
C ASN A 24 3.52 -3.66 -25.48
N LYS A 25 3.46 -4.59 -24.51
CA LYS A 25 3.24 -4.30 -23.09
C LYS A 25 4.59 -4.20 -22.38
N THR A 26 4.67 -3.31 -21.40
CA THR A 26 5.86 -3.19 -20.56
C THR A 26 5.88 -4.33 -19.55
N GLY A 27 6.98 -5.08 -19.51
CA GLY A 27 7.29 -6.06 -18.47
C GLY A 27 8.36 -5.54 -17.52
N ALA A 28 8.55 -6.19 -16.36
CA ALA A 28 9.59 -5.83 -15.41
C ALA A 28 10.19 -7.06 -14.73
N VAL A 29 11.48 -6.97 -14.36
CA VAL A 29 12.21 -7.98 -13.59
C VAL A 29 12.74 -7.36 -12.31
N LEU A 30 12.39 -7.95 -11.18
CA LEU A 30 12.88 -7.55 -9.86
C LEU A 30 14.05 -8.43 -9.46
N HIS A 31 15.28 -7.98 -9.80
CA HIS A 31 16.51 -8.72 -9.54
C HIS A 31 16.88 -8.80 -8.06
N PHE A 32 16.55 -7.74 -7.32
CA PHE A 32 16.77 -7.67 -5.88
C PHE A 32 15.64 -6.89 -5.23
N HIS A 33 15.17 -7.38 -4.09
CA HIS A 33 14.26 -6.65 -3.24
C HIS A 33 14.40 -7.15 -1.81
N LYS A 34 14.84 -6.26 -0.92
CA LYS A 34 14.98 -6.57 0.51
C LYS A 34 14.58 -5.38 1.35
N LYS A 35 14.07 -5.67 2.54
CA LYS A 35 13.60 -4.70 3.50
C LYS A 35 14.06 -5.09 4.91
N VAL A 36 14.40 -4.10 5.72
CA VAL A 36 14.67 -4.23 7.14
C VAL A 36 13.79 -3.23 7.87
N THR A 37 12.86 -3.75 8.67
CA THR A 37 11.96 -2.95 9.51
C THR A 37 12.65 -2.64 10.83
N SER A 38 12.63 -1.37 11.24
CA SER A 38 13.17 -0.96 12.54
C SER A 38 12.32 -1.51 13.69
N ASN A 39 12.98 -1.99 14.76
CA ASN A 39 12.29 -2.52 15.93
C ASN A 39 11.80 -1.38 16.82
N ASN A 40 10.51 -1.07 16.73
CA ASN A 40 9.86 -0.01 17.50
C ASN A 40 8.97 -0.55 18.64
N THR A 41 9.07 -1.83 18.99
CA THR A 41 8.16 -2.49 19.93
C THR A 41 8.11 -1.80 21.29
N SER A 42 9.24 -1.31 21.82
CA SER A 42 9.31 -0.59 23.10
C SER A 42 8.53 0.73 23.12
N PHE A 43 8.26 1.31 21.95
CA PHE A 43 7.52 2.56 21.81
C PHE A 43 6.06 2.34 21.38
N GLN A 44 5.66 1.09 21.13
CA GLN A 44 4.32 0.70 20.69
C GLN A 44 3.82 1.46 19.44
N GLY A 45 4.75 1.92 18.61
CA GLY A 45 4.52 2.73 17.42
C GLY A 45 5.85 3.25 16.85
N VAL A 46 5.84 3.70 15.59
CA VAL A 46 7.05 4.16 14.89
C VAL A 46 7.71 5.32 15.64
N HIS A 47 8.97 5.12 16.05
CA HIS A 47 9.75 6.14 16.75
C HIS A 47 10.82 6.73 15.80
N PRO A 48 10.76 8.05 15.49
CA PRO A 48 11.60 8.66 14.45
C PRO A 48 13.10 8.39 14.58
N LEU A 49 13.65 8.49 15.81
CA LEU A 49 15.08 8.30 16.04
C LEU A 49 15.52 6.84 15.92
N VAL A 50 14.65 5.89 16.28
CA VAL A 50 14.94 4.45 16.18
C VAL A 50 14.96 4.05 14.70
N SER A 51 13.98 4.54 13.95
CA SER A 51 13.93 4.38 12.50
C SER A 51 15.14 5.02 11.81
N LEU A 52 15.54 6.24 12.20
CA LEU A 52 16.73 6.91 11.67
C LEU A 52 18.00 6.08 11.89
N GLN A 53 18.23 5.63 13.13
CA GLN A 53 19.38 4.80 13.47
C GLN A 53 19.38 3.50 12.64
N SER A 54 18.24 2.85 12.53
CA SER A 54 18.10 1.64 11.71
C SER A 54 18.41 1.89 10.23
N HIS A 55 17.95 3.01 9.65
CA HIS A 55 18.30 3.37 8.28
C HIS A 55 19.81 3.56 8.11
N GLN A 56 20.46 4.28 9.02
CA GLN A 56 21.90 4.53 8.98
C GLN A 56 22.72 3.23 9.11
N GLU A 57 22.28 2.29 9.94
CA GLU A 57 22.95 1.01 10.17
C GLU A 57 22.78 -0.01 9.04
N ASN A 58 21.65 0.03 8.33
CA ASN A 58 21.25 -1.04 7.40
C ASN A 58 21.31 -0.65 5.92
N LEU A 59 21.13 0.63 5.58
CA LEU A 59 21.02 1.05 4.17
C LEU A 59 22.26 0.68 3.36
N ALA A 60 23.45 0.97 3.87
CA ALA A 60 24.71 0.65 3.19
C ALA A 60 24.92 -0.87 3.02
N LYS A 61 24.51 -1.68 4.01
CA LYS A 61 24.60 -3.15 3.95
C LYS A 61 23.66 -3.72 2.90
N LEU A 62 22.42 -3.24 2.85
CA LEU A 62 21.44 -3.64 1.83
C LEU A 62 21.88 -3.21 0.43
N VAL A 63 22.46 -2.02 0.31
CA VAL A 63 23.10 -1.51 -0.90
C VAL A 63 24.20 -2.50 -1.32
N ASP A 64 25.19 -2.80 -0.48
CA ASP A 64 26.27 -3.73 -0.79
C ASP A 64 25.76 -5.12 -1.25
N GLU A 65 24.80 -5.68 -0.52
CA GLU A 65 24.17 -6.96 -0.86
C GLU A 65 23.51 -6.90 -2.25
N ALA A 66 22.76 -5.83 -2.54
CA ALA A 66 22.07 -5.65 -3.82
C ALA A 66 23.03 -5.64 -5.02
N LEU A 67 24.28 -5.17 -4.88
CA LEU A 67 25.23 -5.10 -6.00
C LEU A 67 25.48 -6.47 -6.65
N ARG A 68 25.44 -7.55 -5.87
CA ARG A 68 25.65 -8.93 -6.35
C ARG A 68 24.56 -9.39 -7.32
N TYR A 69 23.38 -8.80 -7.18
CA TYR A 69 22.18 -9.11 -7.96
C TYR A 69 22.01 -8.19 -9.17
N LEU A 70 22.93 -7.27 -9.44
CA LEU A 70 22.90 -6.54 -10.71
C LEU A 70 22.97 -7.54 -11.90
N PRO A 71 22.32 -7.24 -13.04
CA PRO A 71 22.41 -8.07 -14.23
C PRO A 71 23.86 -8.26 -14.69
N SER A 72 24.22 -9.47 -15.09
CA SER A 72 25.55 -9.73 -15.65
C SER A 72 25.75 -8.95 -16.95
N ALA A 73 26.94 -8.38 -17.11
CA ALA A 73 27.31 -7.69 -18.34
C ALA A 73 27.48 -8.69 -19.49
N ASP A 74 26.98 -8.36 -20.68
CA ASP A 74 27.30 -9.06 -21.90
C ASP A 74 28.62 -8.53 -22.47
N LEU A 75 29.71 -9.20 -22.11
CA LEU A 75 31.05 -8.85 -22.58
C LEU A 75 31.27 -9.10 -24.08
N SER A 76 30.36 -9.82 -24.75
CA SER A 76 30.45 -10.14 -26.17
C SER A 76 29.95 -8.99 -27.07
N ASN A 77 29.07 -8.13 -26.55
CA ASN A 77 28.50 -7.02 -27.30
C ASN A 77 28.48 -5.71 -26.48
N LYS A 78 29.60 -4.97 -26.53
CA LYS A 78 29.76 -3.70 -25.80
C LYS A 78 28.72 -2.61 -26.13
N ALA A 79 28.01 -2.72 -27.25
CA ALA A 79 26.96 -1.78 -27.61
C ALA A 79 25.69 -1.97 -26.76
N VAL A 80 25.42 -3.19 -26.27
CA VAL A 80 24.19 -3.54 -25.54
C VAL A 80 24.19 -3.02 -24.10
N ASP A 81 25.37 -2.94 -23.47
CA ASP A 81 25.48 -2.44 -22.09
C ASP A 81 25.87 -0.96 -22.01
N HIS A 82 25.83 -0.24 -23.13
CA HIS A 82 26.25 1.17 -23.28
C HIS A 82 27.63 1.46 -22.62
N GLY A 83 28.51 0.46 -22.54
CA GLY A 83 29.81 0.56 -21.87
C GLY A 83 29.78 0.79 -20.34
N ARG A 84 28.63 0.70 -19.67
CA ARG A 84 28.47 0.98 -18.23
C ARG A 84 28.47 -0.31 -17.42
N CYS A 85 29.65 -0.91 -17.30
CA CYS A 85 29.84 -2.12 -16.50
C CYS A 85 30.85 -1.86 -15.38
N MET A 86 30.67 -2.53 -14.25
CA MET A 86 31.60 -2.48 -13.13
C MET A 86 32.03 -3.89 -12.76
N THR A 87 33.34 -4.04 -12.61
CA THR A 87 33.98 -5.30 -12.21
C THR A 87 34.22 -5.27 -10.71
N PHE A 88 33.72 -6.28 -10.01
CA PHE A 88 33.84 -6.41 -8.58
C PHE A 88 34.83 -7.53 -8.23
N PRO A 89 35.64 -7.34 -7.18
CA PRO A 89 36.47 -8.43 -6.67
C PRO A 89 35.56 -9.54 -6.13
N SER A 90 35.92 -10.79 -6.42
CA SER A 90 35.27 -11.95 -5.80
C SER A 90 36.02 -12.28 -4.51
N GLN A 91 35.30 -12.30 -3.38
CA GLN A 91 35.87 -12.71 -2.09
C GLN A 91 36.11 -14.23 -2.03
N GLU A 92 35.31 -15.01 -2.76
CA GLU A 92 35.40 -16.48 -2.79
C GLU A 92 36.45 -16.98 -3.80
N ALA A 93 36.70 -16.23 -4.87
CA ALA A 93 37.67 -16.56 -5.91
C ALA A 93 38.41 -15.30 -6.38
N PRO A 94 39.50 -14.88 -5.71
CA PRO A 94 40.22 -13.62 -6.00
C PRO A 94 40.65 -13.45 -7.47
N ASN A 95 40.83 -14.56 -8.19
CA ASN A 95 41.23 -14.58 -9.61
C ASN A 95 40.05 -14.60 -10.60
N GLN A 96 38.80 -14.56 -10.12
CA GLN A 96 37.59 -14.54 -10.94
C GLN A 96 36.68 -13.38 -10.51
N PRO A 97 37.02 -12.14 -10.91
CA PRO A 97 36.13 -11.02 -10.66
C PRO A 97 34.85 -11.15 -11.50
N TRP A 98 33.74 -10.63 -10.98
CA TRP A 98 32.46 -10.65 -11.68
C TRP A 98 32.12 -9.25 -12.19
N THR A 99 31.64 -9.17 -13.43
CA THR A 99 31.30 -7.90 -14.09
C THR A 99 29.80 -7.78 -14.25
N LYS A 100 29.22 -6.68 -13.76
CA LYS A 100 27.79 -6.40 -13.91
C LYS A 100 27.54 -5.11 -14.65
N ARG A 101 26.36 -5.04 -15.26
CA ARG A 101 25.80 -3.80 -15.79
C ARG A 101 25.41 -2.88 -14.64
N LEU A 102 25.87 -1.64 -14.71
CA LEU A 102 25.46 -0.59 -13.78
C LEU A 102 24.02 -0.15 -14.08
N PRO A 103 23.28 0.34 -13.06
CA PRO A 103 21.96 0.91 -13.28
C PRO A 103 22.00 2.14 -14.21
N ASP A 104 21.00 2.29 -15.08
CA ASP A 104 20.89 3.47 -15.96
C ASP A 104 20.64 4.77 -15.21
N PHE A 105 20.00 4.69 -14.05
CA PHE A 105 19.71 5.78 -13.12
C PHE A 105 19.42 5.25 -11.72
N VAL A 106 19.43 6.15 -10.74
CA VAL A 106 19.08 5.90 -9.34
C VAL A 106 17.80 6.65 -9.02
N SER A 107 16.86 6.02 -8.31
CA SER A 107 15.72 6.76 -7.77
C SER A 107 15.55 6.52 -6.28
N VAL A 108 14.88 7.46 -5.62
CA VAL A 108 14.81 7.54 -4.17
C VAL A 108 13.54 8.24 -3.75
N THR A 109 12.96 7.81 -2.62
CA THR A 109 11.86 8.55 -2.01
C THR A 109 12.34 9.94 -1.58
N ARG A 110 11.86 11.00 -2.25
CA ARG A 110 12.17 12.39 -1.88
C ARG A 110 11.20 12.93 -0.83
N GLY A 111 9.98 12.41 -0.79
CA GLY A 111 8.95 12.74 0.21
C GLY A 111 7.55 12.28 -0.21
N PRO A 112 6.51 12.51 0.60
CA PRO A 112 6.58 12.99 1.98
C PRO A 112 7.18 11.93 2.94
N GLY A 113 7.47 12.34 4.17
CA GLY A 113 8.00 11.44 5.21
C GLY A 113 8.78 12.16 6.31
N MET A 114 9.40 11.38 7.21
CA MET A 114 10.24 11.93 8.28
C MET A 114 11.53 12.52 7.69
N ARG A 115 11.73 13.84 7.85
CA ARG A 115 12.79 14.61 7.16
C ARG A 115 14.17 13.99 7.33
N SER A 116 14.57 13.65 8.56
CA SER A 116 15.88 13.05 8.84
C SER A 116 16.06 11.68 8.20
N ASN A 117 15.02 10.85 8.22
CA ASN A 117 15.04 9.50 7.66
C ASN A 117 15.18 9.57 6.14
N LEU A 118 14.40 10.46 5.48
CA LEU A 118 14.47 10.71 4.04
C LEU A 118 15.88 11.15 3.60
N PHE A 119 16.57 12.00 4.38
CA PHE A 119 17.93 12.44 4.04
C PHE A 119 18.91 11.27 3.94
N THR A 120 18.80 10.25 4.79
CA THR A 120 19.65 9.06 4.72
C THR A 120 19.56 8.38 3.35
N GLY A 121 18.35 8.21 2.81
CA GLY A 121 18.13 7.71 1.46
C GLY A 121 18.61 8.67 0.37
N VAL A 122 18.19 9.94 0.44
CA VAL A 122 18.50 10.96 -0.58
C VAL A 122 20.00 11.17 -0.75
N ASP A 123 20.75 11.27 0.34
CA ASP A 123 22.19 11.54 0.26
C ASP A 123 22.97 10.31 -0.21
N THR A 124 22.54 9.10 0.17
CA THR A 124 23.08 7.85 -0.39
C THR A 124 22.79 7.76 -1.90
N ALA A 125 21.58 8.11 -2.34
CA ALA A 125 21.21 8.11 -3.75
C ALA A 125 22.04 9.10 -4.57
N LYS A 126 22.27 10.32 -4.05
CA LYS A 126 23.17 11.31 -4.67
C LYS A 126 24.59 10.78 -4.80
N GLY A 127 25.11 10.15 -3.75
CA GLY A 127 26.45 9.55 -3.76
C GLY A 127 26.58 8.48 -4.85
N LEU A 128 25.60 7.58 -4.96
CA LEU A 128 25.56 6.56 -6.00
C LEU A 128 25.42 7.15 -7.41
N ALA A 129 24.51 8.10 -7.61
CA ALA A 129 24.29 8.76 -8.90
C ALA A 129 25.51 9.61 -9.34
N ALA A 130 26.23 10.21 -8.39
CA ALA A 130 27.48 10.90 -8.66
C ALA A 130 28.61 9.93 -8.99
N ALA A 131 28.80 8.86 -8.20
CA ALA A 131 29.86 7.88 -8.44
C ALA A 131 29.69 7.17 -9.79
N TRP A 132 28.46 6.82 -10.17
CA TRP A 132 28.18 6.12 -11.42
C TRP A 132 27.90 7.05 -12.61
N GLN A 133 27.90 8.37 -12.41
CA GLN A 133 27.58 9.36 -13.44
C GLN A 133 26.24 9.08 -14.14
N VAL A 134 25.22 8.76 -13.34
CA VAL A 134 23.87 8.47 -13.83
C VAL A 134 22.84 9.47 -13.30
N PRO A 135 21.69 9.63 -13.99
CA PRO A 135 20.61 10.47 -13.50
C PRO A 135 20.10 10.05 -12.12
N LEU A 136 19.58 11.02 -11.40
CA LEU A 136 18.87 10.84 -10.13
C LEU A 136 17.39 11.18 -10.36
N VAL A 137 16.48 10.40 -9.77
CA VAL A 137 15.04 10.66 -9.82
C VAL A 137 14.50 10.64 -8.39
N GLY A 138 13.97 11.76 -7.93
CA GLY A 138 13.29 11.93 -6.65
C GLY A 138 11.81 11.59 -6.80
N VAL A 139 11.39 10.50 -6.17
CA VAL A 139 10.04 9.96 -6.32
C VAL A 139 9.14 10.41 -5.18
N HIS A 140 7.90 10.75 -5.51
CA HIS A 140 6.85 11.02 -4.53
C HIS A 140 6.31 9.71 -3.94
N HIS A 141 6.38 9.55 -2.63
CA HIS A 141 6.03 8.32 -1.92
C HIS A 141 4.59 7.87 -2.21
N MET A 142 3.61 8.78 -2.12
CA MET A 142 2.21 8.42 -2.39
C MET A 142 1.93 8.12 -3.87
N GLN A 143 2.70 8.70 -4.79
CA GLN A 143 2.60 8.41 -6.22
C GLN A 143 3.06 6.97 -6.46
N ALA A 144 4.17 6.56 -5.83
CA ALA A 144 4.66 5.20 -5.91
C ALA A 144 3.63 4.17 -5.43
N HIS A 145 2.95 4.44 -4.31
CA HIS A 145 1.84 3.61 -3.85
C HIS A 145 0.69 3.52 -4.86
N ALA A 146 0.32 4.64 -5.50
CA ALA A 146 -0.73 4.66 -6.52
C ALA A 146 -0.35 3.90 -7.80
N LEU A 147 0.95 3.84 -8.14
CA LEU A 147 1.49 3.14 -9.30
C LEU A 147 1.90 1.68 -9.02
N THR A 148 1.85 1.20 -7.77
CA THR A 148 2.10 -0.20 -7.42
C THR A 148 1.33 -1.23 -8.27
N PRO A 149 0.03 -1.11 -8.60
CA PRO A 149 -0.62 -2.08 -9.47
C PRO A 149 0.02 -2.15 -10.87
N ARG A 150 0.56 -1.03 -11.39
CA ARG A 150 1.26 -0.97 -12.67
C ARG A 150 2.60 -1.71 -12.62
N LEU A 151 3.31 -1.62 -11.50
CA LEU A 151 4.47 -2.46 -11.23
C LEU A 151 4.10 -3.95 -11.29
N VAL A 152 3.06 -4.35 -10.55
CA VAL A 152 2.67 -5.76 -10.45
C VAL A 152 2.22 -6.30 -11.81
N ALA A 153 1.45 -5.52 -12.57
CA ALA A 153 1.08 -5.89 -13.94
C ALA A 153 2.31 -6.10 -14.83
N ALA A 154 3.34 -5.25 -14.71
CA ALA A 154 4.59 -5.40 -15.45
C ALA A 154 5.41 -6.63 -14.99
N LEU A 155 5.48 -6.91 -13.68
CA LEU A 155 6.13 -8.11 -13.16
C LEU A 155 5.43 -9.38 -13.67
N GLN A 156 4.10 -9.40 -13.63
CA GLN A 156 3.31 -10.53 -14.10
C GLN A 156 3.46 -10.74 -15.61
N GLN A 157 3.49 -9.66 -16.39
CA GLN A 157 3.72 -9.73 -17.84
C GLN A 157 5.06 -10.38 -18.20
N HIS A 158 6.11 -10.14 -17.40
CA HIS A 158 7.39 -10.83 -17.57
C HIS A 158 7.30 -12.32 -17.19
N GLN A 159 6.64 -12.63 -16.07
CA GLN A 159 6.45 -13.99 -15.58
C GLN A 159 5.66 -14.87 -16.57
N ASP A 160 4.64 -14.30 -17.21
CA ASP A 160 3.78 -15.01 -18.16
C ASP A 160 4.43 -15.17 -19.55
N ALA A 161 5.36 -14.29 -19.93
CA ALA A 161 6.04 -14.36 -21.24
C ALA A 161 7.06 -15.51 -21.35
N GLY A 162 7.46 -16.13 -20.23
CA GLY A 162 8.57 -17.08 -20.19
C GLY A 162 9.90 -16.44 -20.58
N SER A 163 11.02 -17.15 -20.40
CA SER A 163 12.41 -16.64 -20.58
C SER A 163 12.82 -16.30 -22.04
N VAL A 164 11.87 -15.86 -22.88
CA VAL A 164 12.16 -15.42 -24.25
C VAL A 164 12.59 -13.95 -24.21
N ARG A 165 13.91 -13.73 -24.04
CA ARG A 165 14.53 -12.43 -24.30
C ARG A 165 14.40 -12.13 -25.79
N SER A 166 13.37 -11.38 -26.18
CA SER A 166 13.37 -10.75 -27.51
C SER A 166 14.27 -9.52 -27.47
N HIS A 167 15.50 -9.68 -27.97
CA HIS A 167 16.37 -8.54 -28.29
C HIS A 167 15.75 -7.81 -29.50
N VAL A 168 14.87 -6.84 -29.23
CA VAL A 168 14.38 -5.95 -30.27
C VAL A 168 15.33 -4.78 -30.39
N GLN A 169 15.85 -4.61 -31.60
CA GLN A 169 16.73 -3.55 -32.06
C GLN A 169 16.16 -2.17 -31.69
N GLU A 170 16.98 -1.34 -31.03
CA GLU A 170 16.62 0.05 -30.69
C GLU A 170 16.35 0.83 -31.98
N SER A 171 15.08 1.17 -32.22
CA SER A 171 14.75 2.24 -33.16
C SER A 171 15.00 3.58 -32.51
N THR A 172 15.81 4.37 -33.19
CA THR A 172 16.24 5.72 -32.82
C THR A 172 15.07 6.68 -32.61
N GLN A 173 15.18 7.50 -31.55
CA GLN A 173 14.65 8.87 -31.36
C GLN A 173 13.40 9.17 -30.51
N HIS A 174 12.66 8.24 -29.90
CA HIS A 174 11.69 8.57 -28.82
C HIS A 174 11.79 7.54 -27.68
N HIS A 175 11.85 7.99 -26.41
CA HIS A 175 11.77 7.09 -25.27
C HIS A 175 10.44 6.30 -25.35
N PRO A 176 10.46 4.95 -25.28
CA PRO A 176 9.24 4.17 -25.41
C PRO A 176 8.30 4.48 -24.24
N THR A 177 7.04 4.75 -24.56
CA THR A 177 5.96 5.00 -23.59
C THR A 177 5.66 3.73 -22.80
N ILE A 178 5.63 3.82 -21.47
CA ILE A 178 5.27 2.71 -20.59
C ILE A 178 3.81 2.31 -20.83
N ASN A 179 3.59 1.05 -21.20
CA ASN A 179 2.27 0.47 -21.43
C ASN A 179 1.98 -0.61 -20.38
N ALA A 180 1.46 -0.18 -19.23
CA ALA A 180 1.12 -1.03 -18.08
C ALA A 180 -0.32 -0.76 -17.61
N GLU A 181 -0.97 -1.78 -17.05
CA GLU A 181 -2.31 -1.68 -16.45
C GLU A 181 -2.24 -1.38 -14.95
N PRO A 182 -3.23 -0.69 -14.35
CA PRO A 182 -4.34 -0.01 -15.00
C PRO A 182 -3.89 1.22 -15.80
N GLN A 183 -4.54 1.46 -16.93
CA GLN A 183 -4.41 2.71 -17.67
C GLN A 183 -5.05 3.87 -16.88
N PHE A 184 -4.51 5.08 -17.06
CA PHE A 184 -5.15 6.29 -16.56
C PHE A 184 -6.45 6.59 -17.36
N PRO A 185 -7.49 7.19 -16.75
CA PRO A 185 -7.58 7.57 -15.35
C PRO A 185 -8.03 6.41 -14.45
N PHE A 186 -7.58 6.42 -13.20
CA PHE A 186 -8.07 5.52 -12.15
C PHE A 186 -8.21 6.21 -10.80
N LEU A 187 -9.07 5.66 -9.94
CA LEU A 187 -9.28 6.13 -8.58
C LEU A 187 -8.47 5.25 -7.64
N SER A 188 -7.61 5.83 -6.81
CA SER A 188 -6.82 5.10 -5.82
C SER A 188 -7.33 5.37 -4.41
N VAL A 189 -7.52 4.30 -3.65
CA VAL A 189 -7.67 4.33 -2.20
C VAL A 189 -6.33 3.93 -1.60
N LEU A 190 -5.65 4.88 -0.95
CA LEU A 190 -4.42 4.60 -0.22
C LEU A 190 -4.75 4.51 1.26
N ALA A 191 -4.81 3.28 1.77
CA ALA A 191 -5.13 2.97 3.15
C ALA A 191 -3.95 2.23 3.81
N SER A 192 -3.17 2.95 4.62
CA SER A 192 -2.00 2.44 5.33
C SER A 192 -2.03 2.86 6.80
N GLY A 193 -0.99 2.49 7.56
CA GLY A 193 -0.80 2.96 8.94
C GLY A 193 -0.73 4.48 9.06
N GLY A 194 -0.15 5.17 8.06
CA GLY A 194 0.06 6.63 8.10
C GLY A 194 -0.83 7.45 7.16
N HIS A 195 -1.55 6.81 6.23
CA HIS A 195 -2.31 7.51 5.20
C HIS A 195 -3.70 6.92 4.99
N THR A 196 -4.68 7.78 4.77
CA THR A 196 -6.01 7.40 4.28
C THR A 196 -6.47 8.46 3.30
N LEU A 197 -6.25 8.19 2.02
CA LEU A 197 -6.44 9.14 0.92
C LEU A 197 -7.29 8.51 -0.18
N LEU A 198 -8.12 9.33 -0.80
CA LEU A 198 -8.82 9.05 -2.05
C LEU A 198 -8.22 9.94 -3.14
N ILE A 199 -7.62 9.35 -4.15
CA ILE A 199 -6.82 10.05 -5.16
C ILE A 199 -7.36 9.73 -6.54
N HIS A 200 -7.71 10.76 -7.31
CA HIS A 200 -7.94 10.63 -8.74
C HIS A 200 -6.61 10.80 -9.48
N SER A 201 -6.18 9.76 -10.20
CA SER A 201 -4.96 9.76 -11.01
C SER A 201 -5.37 9.90 -12.48
N ALA A 202 -5.22 11.09 -13.04
CA ALA A 202 -5.59 11.40 -14.43
C ALA A 202 -4.45 11.11 -15.43
N SER A 203 -3.21 11.24 -14.99
CA SER A 203 -2.01 10.86 -15.73
C SER A 203 -0.87 10.55 -14.74
N LEU A 204 0.34 10.27 -15.25
CA LEU A 204 1.53 10.03 -14.44
C LEU A 204 1.88 11.21 -13.51
N THR A 205 1.58 12.45 -13.92
CA THR A 205 1.96 13.66 -13.18
C THR A 205 0.76 14.50 -12.73
N ASP A 206 -0.46 14.09 -13.10
CA ASP A 206 -1.71 14.74 -12.68
C ASP A 206 -2.48 13.83 -11.73
N HIS A 207 -2.33 14.12 -10.44
CA HIS A 207 -2.96 13.43 -9.34
C HIS A 207 -3.68 14.43 -8.44
N LYS A 208 -4.97 14.21 -8.19
CA LYS A 208 -5.79 15.04 -7.32
C LYS A 208 -6.26 14.27 -6.10
N VAL A 209 -5.95 14.75 -4.91
CA VAL A 209 -6.53 14.23 -3.67
C VAL A 209 -7.98 14.70 -3.58
N LEU A 210 -8.93 13.78 -3.72
CA LEU A 210 -10.36 14.04 -3.62
C LEU A 210 -10.82 14.05 -2.15
N GLY A 211 -10.22 13.19 -1.32
CA GLY A 211 -10.56 13.07 0.09
C GLY A 211 -9.37 12.59 0.92
N SER A 212 -9.29 13.03 2.16
CA SER A 212 -8.28 12.62 3.13
C SER A 212 -8.88 12.53 4.53
N THR A 213 -8.21 11.81 5.42
CA THR A 213 -8.49 11.92 6.85
C THR A 213 -8.12 13.30 7.38
N SER A 214 -8.94 13.85 8.29
CA SER A 214 -8.66 15.09 9.03
C SER A 214 -7.96 14.84 10.36
N ASP A 215 -7.88 13.58 10.80
CA ASP A 215 -7.26 13.18 12.07
C ASP A 215 -6.20 12.06 11.87
N ILE A 216 -6.46 10.84 12.36
CA ILE A 216 -5.57 9.69 12.24
C ILE A 216 -5.91 8.88 10.99
N ALA A 217 -4.96 8.10 10.48
CA ALA A 217 -5.24 7.17 9.39
C ALA A 217 -6.05 5.96 9.88
N VAL A 218 -6.74 5.29 8.95
CA VAL A 218 -7.52 4.08 9.24
C VAL A 218 -6.65 2.96 9.79
N GLY A 219 -5.42 2.80 9.28
CA GLY A 219 -4.48 1.80 9.80
C GLY A 219 -4.08 2.10 11.25
N GLU A 220 -3.68 3.34 11.54
CA GLU A 220 -3.37 3.76 12.93
C GLU A 220 -4.57 3.61 13.86
N CYS A 221 -5.78 3.93 13.40
CA CYS A 221 -7.01 3.71 14.16
C CYS A 221 -7.19 2.24 14.51
N LEU A 222 -7.02 1.33 13.54
CA LEU A 222 -7.17 -0.10 13.75
C LEU A 222 -6.07 -0.67 14.64
N ASP A 223 -4.82 -0.22 14.50
CA ASP A 223 -3.72 -0.61 15.40
C ASP A 223 -4.00 -0.19 16.85
N LYS A 224 -4.52 1.03 17.06
CA LYS A 224 -4.93 1.52 18.38
C LYS A 224 -6.10 0.72 18.95
N ILE A 225 -7.13 0.45 18.14
CA ILE A 225 -8.27 -0.38 18.54
C ILE A 225 -7.81 -1.79 18.88
N ALA A 226 -6.90 -2.36 18.12
CA ALA A 226 -6.36 -3.70 18.36
C ALA A 226 -5.70 -3.81 19.73
N ARG A 227 -4.94 -2.80 20.17
CA ARG A 227 -4.36 -2.77 21.52
C ARG A 227 -5.37 -2.75 22.65
N VAL A 228 -6.56 -2.20 22.40
CA VAL A 228 -7.64 -2.11 23.39
C VAL A 228 -8.47 -3.41 23.41
N VAL A 229 -8.69 -4.00 22.24
CA VAL A 229 -9.63 -5.10 22.05
C VAL A 229 -8.97 -6.48 22.18
N LEU A 230 -7.74 -6.63 21.69
CA LEU A 230 -7.05 -7.92 21.71
C LEU A 230 -6.69 -8.33 23.16
N PRO A 231 -6.76 -9.63 23.48
CA PRO A 231 -6.18 -10.18 24.71
C PRO A 231 -4.67 -9.88 24.80
N GLU A 232 -4.19 -9.65 26.02
CA GLU A 232 -2.80 -9.29 26.31
C GLU A 232 -1.82 -10.37 25.82
N GLU A 233 -2.21 -11.64 25.89
CA GLU A 233 -1.40 -12.78 25.46
C GLU A 233 -1.11 -12.72 23.95
N LEU A 234 -2.08 -12.26 23.14
CA LEU A 234 -1.89 -12.11 21.69
C LEU A 234 -0.97 -10.94 21.36
N LEU A 235 -1.04 -9.85 22.13
CA LEU A 235 -0.15 -8.70 21.96
C LEU A 235 1.30 -9.05 22.27
N GLN A 236 1.54 -9.89 23.28
CA GLN A 236 2.89 -10.32 23.68
C GLN A 236 3.55 -11.29 22.69
N ILE A 237 2.75 -12.09 21.97
CA ILE A 237 3.25 -13.03 20.95
C ILE A 237 3.48 -12.33 19.60
N ALA A 238 2.90 -11.14 19.41
CA ALA A 238 3.00 -10.39 18.16
C ALA A 238 4.47 -10.09 17.81
N LYS A 239 4.93 -10.60 16.66
CA LYS A 239 6.29 -10.38 16.15
C LYS A 239 6.49 -8.99 15.52
N SER A 240 5.41 -8.23 15.33
CA SER A 240 5.43 -6.92 14.70
C SER A 240 4.39 -6.00 15.34
N THR A 241 4.55 -4.69 15.12
CA THR A 241 3.61 -3.66 15.58
C THR A 241 2.39 -3.47 14.65
N MET A 242 2.21 -4.33 13.63
CA MET A 242 1.07 -4.31 12.71
C MET A 242 -0.17 -5.00 13.32
N TYR A 243 -0.69 -4.44 14.41
CA TYR A 243 -1.78 -5.04 15.18
C TYR A 243 -3.11 -5.11 14.42
N ALA A 244 -3.33 -4.26 13.42
CA ALA A 244 -4.52 -4.27 12.57
C ALA A 244 -4.68 -5.60 11.79
N ALA A 245 -3.58 -6.24 11.39
CA ALA A 245 -3.63 -7.55 10.73
C ALA A 245 -4.08 -8.65 11.73
N LEU A 246 -3.54 -8.61 12.94
CA LEU A 246 -3.95 -9.52 14.03
C LEU A 246 -5.41 -9.28 14.44
N LEU A 247 -5.90 -8.03 14.36
CA LEU A 247 -7.28 -7.69 14.64
C LEU A 247 -8.26 -8.39 13.68
N GLU A 248 -7.91 -8.49 12.39
CA GLU A 248 -8.69 -9.22 11.41
C GLU A 248 -8.76 -10.72 11.72
N GLU A 249 -7.61 -11.33 12.00
CA GLU A 249 -7.51 -12.75 12.33
C GLU A 249 -8.28 -13.09 13.61
N PHE A 250 -8.15 -12.25 14.63
CA PHE A 250 -8.88 -12.41 15.89
C PHE A 250 -10.40 -12.28 15.72
N ALA A 251 -10.83 -11.29 14.91
CA ALA A 251 -12.23 -11.04 14.62
C ALA A 251 -12.89 -12.16 13.81
N PHE A 252 -12.12 -12.81 12.93
CA PHE A 252 -12.58 -13.84 12.00
C PHE A 252 -11.65 -15.06 12.00
N PRO A 253 -11.72 -15.92 13.04
CA PRO A 253 -10.84 -17.07 13.19
C PRO A 253 -10.92 -18.04 12.01
N LEU A 254 -9.81 -18.70 11.69
CA LEU A 254 -9.71 -19.68 10.59
C LEU A 254 -10.73 -20.83 10.70
N GLU A 255 -11.10 -21.25 11.91
CA GLU A 255 -12.14 -22.27 12.14
C GLU A 255 -13.53 -21.83 11.63
N MET A 256 -13.78 -20.52 11.54
CA MET A 256 -14.99 -19.95 10.92
C MET A 256 -14.84 -19.77 9.40
N ARG A 257 -13.62 -19.86 8.85
CA ARG A 257 -13.34 -19.83 7.40
C ARG A 257 -13.31 -21.28 6.89
N LYS A 258 -14.45 -21.79 6.44
CA LYS A 258 -14.61 -23.21 6.02
C LYS A 258 -13.78 -23.63 4.79
N ASP A 259 -13.00 -22.74 4.17
CA ASP A 259 -12.19 -23.03 2.99
C ASP A 259 -10.72 -22.63 3.21
N THR A 260 -9.85 -23.64 3.35
CA THR A 260 -8.40 -23.51 3.49
C THR A 260 -7.70 -23.06 2.21
N SER A 261 -8.41 -22.99 1.06
CA SER A 261 -7.84 -22.53 -0.21
C SER A 261 -7.57 -21.02 -0.26
N ILE A 262 -8.35 -20.20 0.47
CA ILE A 262 -8.12 -18.75 0.60
C ILE A 262 -6.89 -18.49 1.49
N SER A 263 -6.74 -19.28 2.56
CA SER A 263 -5.55 -19.29 3.41
C SER A 263 -4.31 -19.64 2.58
N GLN A 264 -4.39 -20.64 1.70
CA GLN A 264 -3.29 -20.99 0.80
C GLN A 264 -2.96 -19.91 -0.24
N HIS A 265 -3.92 -19.11 -0.70
CA HIS A 265 -3.64 -17.96 -1.57
C HIS A 265 -3.03 -16.77 -0.82
N THR A 266 -3.28 -16.64 0.47
CA THR A 266 -2.72 -15.57 1.32
C THR A 266 -1.39 -15.99 1.96
N GLU A 267 -1.19 -17.29 2.24
CA GLU A 267 0.01 -17.89 2.85
C GLU A 267 1.06 -18.40 1.84
N ARG A 268 0.81 -18.36 0.52
CA ARG A 268 1.83 -18.70 -0.50
C ARG A 268 2.04 -17.59 -1.53
N VAL A 269 2.71 -16.51 -1.12
CA VAL A 269 3.41 -15.59 -2.06
C VAL A 269 4.87 -15.35 -1.65
N THR A 270 5.32 -15.88 -0.51
CA THR A 270 6.74 -15.98 -0.16
C THR A 270 7.06 -17.37 0.37
N GLU A 271 6.77 -18.42 -0.40
CA GLU A 271 7.61 -19.60 -0.28
C GLU A 271 8.99 -19.20 -0.85
N GLN A 272 9.96 -18.99 0.04
CA GLN A 272 11.38 -19.13 -0.29
C GLN A 272 11.67 -20.60 -0.61
N THR A 273 10.92 -21.21 -1.55
CA THR A 273 11.49 -22.30 -2.32
C THR A 273 12.45 -21.62 -3.30
N GLY A 274 13.58 -22.25 -3.64
CA GLY A 274 14.60 -21.66 -4.53
C GLY A 274 14.16 -21.43 -5.99
N LYS A 275 12.92 -20.98 -6.22
CA LYS A 275 12.28 -20.63 -7.48
C LYS A 275 11.58 -19.27 -7.33
N GLU A 276 11.65 -18.45 -8.36
CA GLU A 276 11.25 -17.03 -8.42
C GLU A 276 9.90 -16.70 -7.75
N ALA A 277 9.84 -15.61 -6.98
CA ALA A 277 8.61 -15.14 -6.34
C ALA A 277 7.58 -14.70 -7.38
N ARG A 278 6.38 -15.28 -7.38
CA ARG A 278 5.29 -14.93 -8.29
C ARG A 278 4.48 -13.75 -7.73
N TYR A 279 4.30 -12.68 -8.51
CA TYR A 279 3.52 -11.52 -8.09
C TYR A 279 2.19 -11.52 -8.82
N LEU A 280 1.09 -11.73 -8.09
CA LEU A 280 -0.25 -11.76 -8.66
C LEU A 280 -0.97 -10.44 -8.41
N LEU A 281 -1.44 -9.81 -9.48
CA LEU A 281 -2.37 -8.70 -9.38
C LEU A 281 -3.79 -9.26 -9.32
N GLU A 282 -4.50 -9.03 -8.22
CA GLU A 282 -5.91 -9.36 -8.15
C GLU A 282 -6.70 -8.26 -8.85
N ASP A 283 -7.30 -8.60 -9.99
CA ASP A 283 -7.97 -7.67 -10.88
C ASP A 283 -9.27 -8.32 -11.39
N SER A 284 -10.40 -7.75 -11.01
CA SER A 284 -11.73 -8.26 -11.38
C SER A 284 -12.77 -7.15 -11.27
N THR A 285 -13.94 -7.32 -11.88
CA THR A 285 -15.07 -6.44 -11.55
C THR A 285 -15.58 -6.72 -10.14
N ALA A 286 -16.22 -5.74 -9.50
CA ALA A 286 -16.83 -5.94 -8.18
C ALA A 286 -17.85 -7.10 -8.19
N GLU A 287 -18.60 -7.25 -9.28
CA GLU A 287 -19.52 -8.38 -9.44
C GLU A 287 -18.82 -9.74 -9.58
N GLN A 288 -17.72 -9.80 -10.35
CA GLN A 288 -16.91 -11.02 -10.47
C GLN A 288 -16.27 -11.40 -9.13
N TYR A 289 -15.76 -10.42 -8.39
CA TYR A 289 -15.19 -10.63 -7.05
C TYR A 289 -16.22 -11.24 -6.12
N ILE A 290 -17.41 -10.63 -6.03
CA ILE A 290 -18.50 -11.17 -5.22
C ILE A 290 -18.89 -12.56 -5.72
N SER A 291 -19.07 -12.77 -7.02
CA SER A 291 -19.50 -14.08 -7.53
C SER A 291 -18.49 -15.19 -7.24
N ARG A 292 -17.19 -14.90 -7.33
CA ARG A 292 -16.10 -15.83 -7.00
C ARG A 292 -16.14 -16.27 -5.54
N TYR A 293 -16.49 -15.34 -4.65
CA TYR A 293 -16.32 -15.50 -3.20
C TYR A 293 -17.64 -15.66 -2.43
N GLN A 294 -18.79 -15.44 -3.07
CA GLN A 294 -20.15 -15.60 -2.52
C GLN A 294 -20.66 -17.04 -2.66
N THR A 295 -20.28 -17.77 -3.72
CA THR A 295 -20.70 -19.16 -3.95
C THR A 295 -19.92 -20.17 -3.10
N GLN A 296 -18.72 -19.78 -2.65
CA GLN A 296 -18.07 -20.48 -1.57
C GLN A 296 -18.71 -20.00 -0.27
N GLU A 297 -19.10 -20.87 0.66
CA GLU A 297 -19.38 -20.50 2.07
C GLU A 297 -18.16 -19.87 2.78
N ALA A 298 -17.18 -19.34 2.04
CA ALA A 298 -15.80 -19.10 2.43
C ALA A 298 -15.54 -17.68 2.95
N TYR A 299 -16.40 -16.71 2.63
CA TYR A 299 -16.37 -15.39 3.26
C TYR A 299 -17.49 -15.27 4.30
N GLY A 300 -17.32 -15.99 5.41
CA GLY A 300 -18.19 -15.98 6.60
C GLY A 300 -18.22 -14.63 7.36
N TYR A 301 -18.07 -13.51 6.67
CA TYR A 301 -18.07 -12.17 7.26
C TYR A 301 -19.46 -11.70 7.67
N GLY A 302 -20.53 -12.33 7.18
CA GLY A 302 -21.92 -12.01 7.56
C GLY A 302 -22.31 -10.55 7.28
N TYR A 303 -21.60 -9.88 6.36
CA TYR A 303 -21.81 -8.48 6.05
C TYR A 303 -22.97 -8.29 5.09
N VAL A 304 -23.92 -7.45 5.48
CA VAL A 304 -25.06 -7.05 4.67
C VAL A 304 -24.97 -5.56 4.45
N VAL A 305 -25.01 -5.13 3.18
CA VAL A 305 -24.97 -3.70 2.86
C VAL A 305 -26.27 -3.05 3.33
N PRO A 306 -26.22 -2.06 4.24
CA PRO A 306 -27.43 -1.42 4.73
C PRO A 306 -28.09 -0.57 3.65
N LYS A 307 -29.42 -0.59 3.58
CA LYS A 307 -30.20 0.22 2.62
C LYS A 307 -30.18 1.71 2.97
N ASN A 308 -30.14 2.02 4.26
CA ASN A 308 -30.13 3.39 4.79
C ASN A 308 -29.56 3.41 6.22
N GLN A 309 -29.43 4.60 6.82
CA GLN A 309 -28.86 4.75 8.18
C GLN A 309 -29.71 4.14 9.31
N GLU A 310 -31.02 4.01 9.13
CA GLU A 310 -31.87 3.33 10.12
C GLU A 310 -31.69 1.82 10.04
N ASP A 311 -31.61 1.31 8.81
CA ASP A 311 -31.33 -0.08 8.50
C ASP A 311 -29.96 -0.52 9.06
N ALA A 312 -28.93 0.31 8.87
CA ALA A 312 -27.61 0.11 9.46
C ALA A 312 -27.67 0.03 10.98
N ARG A 313 -28.39 0.95 11.65
CA ARG A 313 -28.51 0.93 13.12
C ARG A 313 -29.21 -0.33 13.63
N ARG A 314 -30.24 -0.80 12.93
CA ARG A 314 -30.98 -2.01 13.32
C ARG A 314 -30.15 -3.27 13.14
N HIS A 315 -29.53 -3.45 11.97
CA HIS A 315 -28.74 -4.64 11.65
C HIS A 315 -27.47 -4.78 12.47
N HIS A 316 -26.92 -3.67 12.97
CA HIS A 316 -25.65 -3.65 13.71
C HIS A 316 -25.81 -3.44 15.21
N THR A 317 -27.03 -3.49 15.74
CA THR A 317 -27.21 -3.54 17.20
C THR A 317 -26.72 -4.90 17.69
N THR A 318 -25.67 -4.89 18.51
CA THR A 318 -25.06 -6.13 19.01
C THR A 318 -25.87 -6.74 20.16
N THR A 319 -25.58 -7.99 20.50
CA THR A 319 -26.16 -8.68 21.67
C THR A 319 -25.85 -7.99 22.99
N TRP A 320 -24.83 -7.11 23.03
CA TRP A 320 -24.46 -6.30 24.19
C TRP A 320 -25.16 -4.92 24.21
N GLY A 321 -26.07 -4.65 23.28
CA GLY A 321 -26.90 -3.44 23.25
C GLY A 321 -26.22 -2.18 22.70
N TRP A 322 -24.95 -2.26 22.30
CA TRP A 322 -24.23 -1.17 21.66
C TRP A 322 -24.18 -1.31 20.13
N VAL A 323 -23.99 -0.17 19.45
CA VAL A 323 -23.82 -0.07 17.99
C VAL A 323 -22.71 0.93 17.68
N LEU A 324 -21.81 0.60 16.75
CA LEU A 324 -20.79 1.52 16.25
C LEU A 324 -21.28 2.19 14.96
N ALA A 325 -21.69 3.45 15.08
CA ALA A 325 -22.13 4.24 13.93
C ALA A 325 -20.97 4.64 13.01
N GLN A 326 -21.28 4.96 11.75
CA GLN A 326 -20.28 5.47 10.82
C GLN A 326 -19.67 6.79 11.33
N PRO A 327 -18.32 6.92 11.29
CA PRO A 327 -17.64 8.14 11.65
C PRO A 327 -18.09 9.36 10.82
N LEU A 328 -17.94 10.57 11.39
CA LEU A 328 -18.22 11.85 10.73
C LEU A 328 -19.61 11.96 10.07
N SER A 329 -20.65 11.32 10.62
CA SER A 329 -22.01 11.42 10.09
C SER A 329 -22.68 12.78 10.38
N LYS A 330 -22.27 13.46 11.47
CA LYS A 330 -22.74 14.79 11.87
C LYS A 330 -21.57 15.64 12.38
N ALA A 331 -21.51 16.91 11.99
CA ALA A 331 -20.61 17.92 12.54
C ALA A 331 -21.41 19.18 12.93
N ALA A 332 -20.77 20.13 13.63
CA ALA A 332 -21.41 21.37 14.08
C ALA A 332 -22.07 22.20 12.94
N GLY A 333 -21.66 21.99 11.69
CA GLY A 333 -22.23 22.62 10.49
C GLY A 333 -23.26 21.78 9.72
N GLY A 334 -23.76 20.66 10.27
CA GLY A 334 -24.79 19.81 9.64
C GLY A 334 -24.33 18.40 9.26
N SER A 335 -25.06 17.74 8.36
CA SER A 335 -24.73 16.39 7.89
C SER A 335 -23.48 16.42 6.99
N LYS A 336 -22.49 15.60 7.34
CA LYS A 336 -21.24 15.43 6.57
C LYS A 336 -21.26 14.16 5.71
N ASN A 337 -22.43 13.53 5.55
CA ASN A 337 -22.61 12.28 4.80
C ASN A 337 -22.22 12.38 3.30
N LYS A 338 -22.21 13.58 2.73
CA LYS A 338 -21.81 13.83 1.33
C LYS A 338 -20.38 14.39 1.20
N SER A 339 -19.63 14.45 2.30
CA SER A 339 -18.26 14.95 2.31
C SER A 339 -17.27 13.83 1.99
N LEU A 340 -16.24 14.16 1.20
CA LEU A 340 -15.10 13.29 0.95
C LEU A 340 -14.06 13.28 2.10
N GLU A 341 -14.28 14.14 3.10
CA GLU A 341 -13.51 14.15 4.35
C GLU A 341 -13.75 12.86 5.16
N MET A 342 -12.68 12.36 5.76
CA MET A 342 -12.69 11.19 6.64
C MET A 342 -12.17 11.56 8.04
N SER A 343 -12.52 10.76 9.05
CA SER A 343 -12.12 10.94 10.45
C SER A 343 -12.34 9.62 11.17
N PHE A 344 -11.41 9.21 12.02
CA PHE A 344 -11.42 7.91 12.70
C PHE A 344 -11.19 8.02 14.22
N SER A 345 -10.73 9.17 14.72
CA SER A 345 -10.44 9.35 16.16
C SER A 345 -11.66 9.09 17.06
N GLY A 346 -12.85 9.56 16.65
CA GLY A 346 -14.09 9.33 17.40
C GLY A 346 -14.49 7.85 17.49
N LEU A 347 -14.15 7.04 16.48
CA LEU A 347 -14.41 5.60 16.50
C LEU A 347 -13.54 4.93 17.56
N LEU A 348 -12.24 5.24 17.57
CA LEU A 348 -11.30 4.76 18.59
C LEU A 348 -11.79 5.09 20.00
N THR A 349 -12.07 6.37 20.27
CA THR A 349 -12.53 6.81 21.59
C THR A 349 -13.81 6.10 22.01
N TYR A 350 -14.72 5.83 21.08
CA TYR A 350 -15.95 5.13 21.43
C TYR A 350 -15.72 3.65 21.75
N VAL A 351 -14.82 2.98 21.02
CA VAL A 351 -14.41 1.59 21.33
C VAL A 351 -13.75 1.52 22.71
N GLU A 352 -12.84 2.45 23.04
CA GLU A 352 -12.23 2.55 24.37
C GLU A 352 -13.28 2.66 25.47
N ARG A 353 -14.28 3.53 25.28
CA ARG A 353 -15.36 3.71 26.24
C ARG A 353 -16.28 2.49 26.34
N LEU A 354 -16.52 1.78 25.23
CA LEU A 354 -17.27 0.53 25.28
C LEU A 354 -16.52 -0.50 26.11
N VAL A 355 -15.22 -0.71 25.88
CA VAL A 355 -14.41 -1.65 26.68
C VAL A 355 -14.42 -1.24 28.16
N GLN A 356 -14.18 0.04 28.46
CA GLN A 356 -14.07 0.54 29.83
C GLN A 356 -15.39 0.54 30.61
N PHE A 357 -16.52 0.90 30.00
CA PHE A 357 -17.78 1.11 30.73
C PHE A 357 -18.89 0.13 30.33
N GLY A 358 -18.90 -0.37 29.10
CA GLY A 358 -20.02 -1.13 28.56
C GLY A 358 -21.29 -0.28 28.43
N VAL A 359 -22.39 -0.92 28.06
CA VAL A 359 -23.68 -0.27 27.81
C VAL A 359 -24.79 -0.96 28.59
N ASP A 360 -25.73 -0.17 29.09
CA ASP A 360 -26.98 -0.66 29.65
C ASP A 360 -27.89 -1.16 28.51
N GLN A 361 -28.24 -2.44 28.53
CA GLN A 361 -28.99 -3.08 27.43
C GLN A 361 -30.42 -2.55 27.26
N ASN A 362 -31.01 -1.98 28.31
CA ASN A 362 -32.38 -1.44 28.25
C ASN A 362 -32.40 -0.04 27.62
N THR A 363 -31.36 0.75 27.87
CA THR A 363 -31.31 2.17 27.49
C THR A 363 -30.37 2.44 26.31
N GLY A 364 -29.45 1.53 25.99
CA GLY A 364 -28.41 1.71 24.98
C GLY A 364 -27.37 2.78 25.34
N LYS A 365 -27.33 3.22 26.60
CA LYS A 365 -26.40 4.26 27.09
C LYS A 365 -25.20 3.65 27.79
N LEU A 366 -24.04 4.31 27.65
CA LEU A 366 -22.83 3.95 28.38
C LEU A 366 -23.09 3.92 29.89
N ASN A 367 -22.58 2.90 30.57
CA ASN A 367 -22.63 2.85 32.02
C ASN A 367 -21.74 3.94 32.63
N LYS A 368 -21.99 4.25 33.91
CA LYS A 368 -21.20 5.25 34.66
C LYS A 368 -20.01 4.65 35.41
N CYS A 369 -20.04 3.34 35.68
CA CYS A 369 -19.00 2.63 36.41
C CYS A 369 -18.11 1.86 35.44
N GLU A 370 -16.82 1.82 35.73
CA GLU A 370 -15.86 1.04 34.95
C GLU A 370 -16.08 -0.46 35.19
N ARG A 371 -15.87 -1.23 34.12
CA ARG A 371 -15.86 -2.69 34.13
C ARG A 371 -14.47 -3.21 34.47
N SER A 372 -14.39 -4.36 35.11
CA SER A 372 -13.13 -5.08 35.27
C SER A 372 -12.67 -5.64 33.93
N VAL A 373 -11.36 -5.80 33.73
CA VAL A 373 -10.78 -6.30 32.47
C VAL A 373 -11.36 -7.67 32.07
N GLY A 374 -11.67 -8.52 33.06
CA GLY A 374 -12.28 -9.84 32.88
C GLY A 374 -13.77 -9.83 32.53
N ASP A 375 -14.46 -8.69 32.63
CA ASP A 375 -15.89 -8.57 32.33
C ASP A 375 -16.16 -8.54 30.81
N VAL A 376 -15.14 -8.24 30.00
CA VAL A 376 -15.24 -8.18 28.54
C VAL A 376 -14.85 -9.54 27.97
N THR A 377 -15.87 -10.34 27.62
CA THR A 377 -15.67 -11.70 27.11
C THR A 377 -14.93 -11.69 25.76
N ILE A 378 -14.36 -12.83 25.38
CA ILE A 378 -13.68 -13.00 24.08
C ILE A 378 -14.66 -12.75 22.93
N GLU A 379 -15.91 -13.15 23.08
CA GLU A 379 -16.97 -12.93 22.10
C GLU A 379 -17.31 -11.45 21.95
N GLU A 380 -17.36 -10.69 23.05
CA GLU A 380 -17.57 -9.23 23.02
C GLU A 380 -16.38 -8.54 22.34
N ARG A 381 -15.15 -8.95 22.66
CA ARG A 381 -13.93 -8.45 22.00
C ARG A 381 -13.96 -8.71 20.50
N ARG A 382 -14.33 -9.93 20.08
CA ARG A 382 -14.48 -10.26 18.66
C ARG A 382 -15.57 -9.43 17.99
N ALA A 383 -16.68 -9.17 18.66
CA ALA A 383 -17.72 -8.29 18.14
C ALA A 383 -17.20 -6.84 18.00
N LEU A 384 -16.51 -6.31 19.00
CA LEU A 384 -15.90 -4.97 18.93
C LEU A 384 -14.93 -4.86 17.75
N ALA A 385 -14.06 -5.85 17.56
CA ALA A 385 -13.13 -5.89 16.44
C ALA A 385 -13.86 -5.87 15.07
N ARG A 386 -14.86 -6.73 14.89
CA ARG A 386 -15.66 -6.81 13.65
C ARG A 386 -16.39 -5.50 13.37
N GLU A 387 -17.08 -4.98 14.37
CA GLU A 387 -17.93 -3.80 14.27
C GLU A 387 -17.09 -2.52 14.06
N ALA A 388 -15.91 -2.44 14.68
CA ALA A 388 -14.96 -1.35 14.47
C ALA A 388 -14.40 -1.35 13.06
N MET A 389 -13.93 -2.52 12.57
CA MET A 389 -13.49 -2.66 11.18
C MET A 389 -14.62 -2.31 10.20
N ARG A 390 -15.83 -2.81 10.43
CA ARG A 390 -17.03 -2.50 9.63
C ARG A 390 -17.27 -0.99 9.55
N ALA A 391 -17.34 -0.31 10.70
CA ALA A 391 -17.59 1.13 10.75
C ALA A 391 -16.47 1.93 10.04
N ALA A 392 -15.21 1.54 10.23
CA ALA A 392 -14.06 2.17 9.58
C ALA A 392 -14.04 1.94 8.06
N PHE A 393 -14.29 0.71 7.61
CA PHE A 393 -14.24 0.34 6.20
C PHE A 393 -15.44 0.86 5.42
N GLU A 394 -16.64 0.84 5.98
CA GLU A 394 -17.79 1.52 5.38
C GLU A 394 -17.54 3.03 5.23
N HIS A 395 -16.85 3.64 6.19
CA HIS A 395 -16.48 5.05 6.10
C HIS A 395 -15.62 5.34 4.87
N VAL A 396 -14.57 4.53 4.67
CA VAL A 396 -13.66 4.61 3.52
C VAL A 396 -14.41 4.31 2.21
N VAL A 397 -15.13 3.19 2.15
CA VAL A 397 -15.85 2.74 0.95
C VAL A 397 -16.97 3.72 0.56
N GLY A 398 -17.65 4.33 1.53
CA GLY A 398 -18.60 5.40 1.27
C GLY A 398 -17.99 6.58 0.51
N ARG A 399 -16.71 6.91 0.78
CA ARG A 399 -15.98 7.97 0.05
C ARG A 399 -15.57 7.53 -1.34
N VAL A 400 -15.31 6.23 -1.54
CA VAL A 400 -15.10 5.69 -2.88
C VAL A 400 -16.34 5.90 -3.75
N ILE A 401 -17.53 5.58 -3.24
CA ILE A 401 -18.80 5.79 -3.96
C ILE A 401 -19.00 7.27 -4.25
N LEU A 402 -18.89 8.14 -3.24
CA LEU A 402 -19.00 9.60 -3.45
C LEU A 402 -17.98 10.13 -4.47
N GLY A 403 -16.75 9.60 -4.46
CA GLY A 403 -15.71 9.97 -5.41
C GLY A 403 -16.05 9.54 -6.83
N LEU A 404 -16.51 8.30 -7.02
CA LEU A 404 -16.97 7.80 -8.33
C LEU A 404 -18.16 8.60 -8.86
N ASP A 405 -19.12 8.94 -8.00
CA ASP A 405 -20.28 9.77 -8.35
C ASP A 405 -19.85 11.18 -8.81
N GLN A 406 -18.91 11.81 -8.08
CA GLN A 406 -18.36 13.11 -8.46
C GLN A 406 -17.62 13.06 -9.79
N LEU A 407 -16.82 12.01 -10.03
CA LEU A 407 -16.07 11.83 -11.28
C LEU A 407 -16.98 11.50 -12.47
N SER A 408 -18.10 10.82 -12.23
CA SER A 408 -19.07 10.45 -13.27
C SER A 408 -20.07 11.56 -13.60
N SER A 409 -20.22 12.56 -12.71
CA SER A 409 -21.10 13.71 -12.92
C SER A 409 -20.58 14.58 -14.07
N GLY A 410 -21.34 14.72 -15.16
CA GLY A 410 -20.92 15.41 -16.39
C GLY A 410 -20.49 16.89 -16.28
N ASN A 411 -20.69 17.52 -15.11
CA ASN A 411 -20.24 18.89 -14.81
C ASN A 411 -18.89 18.95 -14.07
N SER A 412 -18.25 17.81 -13.80
CA SER A 412 -17.05 17.74 -12.96
C SER A 412 -15.74 18.05 -13.69
N GLY A 413 -15.76 18.03 -15.03
CA GLY A 413 -14.57 18.20 -15.87
C GLY A 413 -13.59 17.01 -15.84
N PHE A 414 -13.96 15.90 -15.19
CA PHE A 414 -13.14 14.68 -15.12
C PHE A 414 -13.57 13.64 -16.15
N THR A 415 -12.62 12.81 -16.58
CA THR A 415 -12.88 11.63 -17.41
C THR A 415 -13.43 10.51 -16.53
N PRO A 416 -14.49 9.79 -16.96
CA PRO A 416 -15.06 8.69 -16.17
C PRO A 416 -14.02 7.62 -15.84
N VAL A 417 -13.92 7.29 -14.55
CA VAL A 417 -13.02 6.26 -14.05
C VAL A 417 -13.68 4.89 -14.13
N LYS A 418 -12.94 3.88 -14.63
CA LYS A 418 -13.40 2.50 -14.72
C LYS A 418 -12.75 1.56 -13.71
N ALA A 419 -11.71 2.01 -13.02
CA ALA A 419 -10.92 1.20 -12.10
C ALA A 419 -10.71 1.88 -10.74
N VAL A 420 -10.94 1.12 -9.67
CA VAL A 420 -10.61 1.47 -8.30
C VAL A 420 -9.42 0.62 -7.85
N VAL A 421 -8.28 1.27 -7.63
CA VAL A 421 -7.08 0.67 -7.06
C VAL A 421 -7.12 0.82 -5.55
N MET A 422 -6.93 -0.26 -4.81
CA MET A 422 -6.80 -0.20 -3.35
C MET A 422 -5.40 -0.67 -2.95
N ALA A 423 -4.61 0.25 -2.40
CA ALA A 423 -3.22 0.02 -2.01
C ALA A 423 -2.93 0.54 -0.59
N GLY A 424 -1.76 0.19 -0.05
CA GLY A 424 -1.40 0.43 1.35
C GLY A 424 -1.62 -0.81 2.23
N GLY A 425 -1.00 -0.85 3.41
CA GLY A 425 -1.05 -2.03 4.29
C GLY A 425 -2.46 -2.51 4.66
N VAL A 426 -3.42 -1.59 4.80
CA VAL A 426 -4.82 -1.94 5.14
C VAL A 426 -5.56 -2.53 3.93
N ALA A 427 -5.10 -2.29 2.71
CA ALA A 427 -5.63 -2.95 1.51
C ALA A 427 -5.40 -4.47 1.49
N ALA A 428 -4.51 -5.00 2.34
CA ALA A 428 -4.35 -6.44 2.52
C ALA A 428 -5.52 -7.07 3.30
N ASN A 429 -6.32 -6.27 4.02
CA ASN A 429 -7.43 -6.76 4.80
C ASN A 429 -8.56 -7.26 3.89
N LEU A 430 -8.89 -8.55 4.00
CA LEU A 430 -9.86 -9.19 3.11
C LEU A 430 -11.28 -8.72 3.41
N TYR A 431 -11.57 -8.34 4.66
CA TYR A 431 -12.86 -7.79 5.03
C TYR A 431 -13.13 -6.42 4.37
N LEU A 432 -12.12 -5.55 4.29
CA LEU A 432 -12.20 -4.29 3.53
C LEU A 432 -12.49 -4.54 2.04
N ARG A 433 -11.76 -5.48 1.41
CA ARG A 433 -11.99 -5.85 0.00
C ARG A 433 -13.41 -6.33 -0.24
N TRP A 434 -13.92 -7.17 0.67
CA TRP A 434 -15.29 -7.67 0.64
C TRP A 434 -16.34 -6.57 0.76
N ILE A 435 -16.18 -5.64 1.71
CA ILE A 435 -17.09 -4.49 1.87
C ILE A 435 -17.08 -3.62 0.62
N LEU A 436 -15.89 -3.30 0.06
CA LEU A 436 -15.78 -2.51 -1.16
C LEU A 436 -16.58 -3.14 -2.31
N ALA A 437 -16.34 -4.42 -2.59
CA ALA A 437 -17.01 -5.13 -3.68
C ALA A 437 -18.53 -5.23 -3.44
N SER A 438 -18.95 -5.49 -2.21
CA SER A 438 -20.36 -5.62 -1.83
C SER A 438 -21.13 -4.32 -2.02
N VAL A 439 -20.54 -3.19 -1.58
CA VAL A 439 -21.15 -1.87 -1.70
C VAL A 439 -21.15 -1.39 -3.15
N LEU A 440 -20.08 -1.61 -3.91
CA LEU A 440 -20.06 -1.29 -5.35
C LEU A 440 -21.17 -2.04 -6.10
N LYS A 441 -21.30 -3.35 -5.88
CA LYS A 441 -22.35 -4.17 -6.50
C LYS A 441 -23.76 -3.67 -6.11
N SER A 442 -24.01 -3.37 -4.84
CA SER A 442 -25.34 -2.96 -4.37
C SER A 442 -25.74 -1.56 -4.85
N GLN A 443 -24.78 -0.68 -5.12
CA GLN A 443 -25.01 0.67 -5.66
C GLN A 443 -25.06 0.71 -7.20
N GLY A 444 -25.12 -0.45 -7.88
CA GLY A 444 -25.19 -0.52 -9.34
C GLY A 444 -23.84 -0.32 -10.06
N ASN A 445 -22.74 -0.30 -9.32
CA ASN A 445 -21.38 -0.15 -9.83
C ASN A 445 -20.64 -1.51 -9.93
N GLY A 446 -21.39 -2.61 -10.17
CA GLY A 446 -20.85 -3.97 -10.24
C GLY A 446 -19.78 -4.20 -11.31
N ASP A 447 -19.84 -3.45 -12.41
CA ASP A 447 -18.88 -3.49 -13.51
C ASP A 447 -17.56 -2.74 -13.22
N THR A 448 -17.49 -2.02 -12.10
CA THR A 448 -16.28 -1.31 -11.69
C THR A 448 -15.15 -2.31 -11.45
N ARG A 449 -14.02 -2.11 -12.13
CA ARG A 449 -12.83 -2.93 -11.95
C ARG A 449 -12.17 -2.58 -10.61
N ILE A 450 -12.04 -3.54 -9.71
CA ILE A 450 -11.35 -3.40 -8.43
C ILE A 450 -10.01 -4.12 -8.51
N ILE A 451 -8.95 -3.42 -8.11
CA ILE A 451 -7.57 -3.87 -8.29
C ILE A 451 -6.86 -3.84 -6.94
N PHE A 452 -6.33 -4.99 -6.54
CA PHE A 452 -5.58 -5.16 -5.30
C PHE A 452 -4.18 -5.70 -5.60
N PRO A 453 -3.12 -4.92 -5.34
CA PRO A 453 -1.75 -5.44 -5.37
C PRO A 453 -1.55 -6.52 -4.26
N PRO A 454 -0.52 -7.37 -4.40
CA PRO A 454 -0.21 -8.36 -3.38
C PRO A 454 0.26 -7.67 -2.09
N PRO A 455 -0.08 -8.20 -0.90
CA PRO A 455 0.26 -7.55 0.38
C PRO A 455 1.74 -7.17 0.55
N SER A 456 2.65 -7.98 0.01
CA SER A 456 4.10 -7.74 0.05
C SER A 456 4.55 -6.48 -0.70
N LEU A 457 3.75 -6.00 -1.66
CA LEU A 457 4.00 -4.76 -2.41
C LEU A 457 3.03 -3.62 -2.04
N CYS A 458 2.02 -3.88 -1.21
CA CYS A 458 1.12 -2.87 -0.65
C CYS A 458 1.73 -2.08 0.51
N THR A 459 2.67 -2.67 1.25
CA THR A 459 3.42 -1.96 2.32
C THR A 459 4.61 -1.20 1.74
N ASP A 460 5.19 -0.29 2.52
CA ASP A 460 6.34 0.50 2.08
C ASP A 460 7.50 -0.40 1.61
N ASN A 461 7.93 -0.19 0.37
CA ASN A 461 9.00 -0.97 -0.24
C ASN A 461 9.75 -0.17 -1.31
N ALA A 462 10.96 -0.59 -1.66
CA ALA A 462 11.76 0.08 -2.67
C ALA A 462 11.35 -0.30 -4.11
N ALA A 463 10.61 -1.39 -4.33
CA ALA A 463 10.19 -1.80 -5.67
C ALA A 463 9.16 -0.82 -6.27
N MET A 464 8.19 -0.33 -5.49
CA MET A 464 7.24 0.70 -5.94
C MET A 464 7.94 2.02 -6.29
N ILE A 465 8.97 2.39 -5.52
CA ILE A 465 9.81 3.57 -5.80
C ILE A 465 10.57 3.36 -7.12
N ALA A 466 11.08 2.14 -7.33
CA ALA A 466 11.72 1.77 -8.59
C ALA A 466 10.78 2.00 -9.75
N TRP A 467 9.60 1.40 -9.69
CA TRP A 467 8.66 1.48 -10.80
C TRP A 467 8.21 2.91 -11.11
N ALA A 468 7.83 3.68 -10.09
CA ALA A 468 7.44 5.07 -10.28
C ALA A 468 8.60 5.90 -10.87
N GLY A 469 9.84 5.64 -10.45
CA GLY A 469 11.00 6.26 -11.07
C GLY A 469 11.22 5.83 -12.53
N ILE A 470 10.91 4.59 -12.93
CA ILE A 470 10.95 4.15 -14.34
C ILE A 470 9.95 4.97 -15.14
N GLU A 471 8.69 5.03 -14.69
CA GLU A 471 7.67 5.80 -15.38
C GLU A 471 8.07 7.29 -15.52
N MET A 472 8.56 7.90 -14.44
CA MET A 472 9.03 9.29 -14.44
C MET A 472 10.24 9.50 -15.36
N TYR A 473 11.22 8.60 -15.32
CA TYR A 473 12.42 8.68 -16.16
C TYR A 473 12.09 8.55 -17.65
N HIS A 474 11.19 7.63 -18.01
CA HIS A 474 10.71 7.48 -19.39
C HIS A 474 9.90 8.68 -19.87
N ALA A 475 9.19 9.35 -18.96
CA ALA A 475 8.54 10.63 -19.23
C ALA A 475 9.52 11.82 -19.33
N GLY A 476 10.84 11.58 -19.22
CA GLY A 476 11.88 12.60 -19.36
C GLY A 476 12.19 13.37 -18.07
N HIS A 477 11.69 12.92 -16.92
CA HIS A 477 11.94 13.57 -15.64
C HIS A 477 13.24 13.06 -15.00
N SER A 478 14.07 14.01 -14.56
CA SER A 478 15.23 13.74 -13.71
C SER A 478 15.49 14.94 -12.82
N ASP A 479 16.14 14.70 -11.69
CA ASP A 479 16.44 15.69 -10.68
C ASP A 479 17.93 16.07 -10.68
N THR A 480 18.21 17.32 -10.34
CA THR A 480 19.57 17.77 -10.08
C THR A 480 20.09 17.16 -8.78
N ARG A 481 21.42 17.17 -8.61
CA ARG A 481 22.05 16.67 -7.36
C ARG A 481 21.79 17.58 -6.15
N SER A 482 21.18 18.76 -6.34
CA SER A 482 20.85 19.70 -5.27
C SER A 482 19.50 19.42 -4.59
N ILE A 483 18.74 18.41 -5.02
CA ILE A 483 17.44 18.12 -4.39
C ILE A 483 17.57 17.83 -2.89
N ARG A 484 16.53 18.21 -2.15
CA ARG A 484 16.42 17.98 -0.71
C ARG A 484 15.19 17.13 -0.43
N ALA A 485 15.23 16.44 0.71
CA ALA A 485 14.07 15.75 1.24
C ALA A 485 12.93 16.75 1.54
N ILE A 486 11.70 16.36 1.21
CA ILE A 486 10.50 17.17 1.42
C ILE A 486 9.63 16.45 2.43
N ARG A 487 9.46 17.04 3.61
CA ARG A 487 8.66 16.45 4.69
C ARG A 487 7.18 16.34 4.31
N LYS A 488 6.61 17.44 3.81
CA LYS A 488 5.23 17.56 3.37
C LYS A 488 5.23 17.92 1.90
N TRP A 489 4.97 16.94 1.06
CA TRP A 489 4.91 17.10 -0.39
C TRP A 489 3.46 16.85 -0.82
N PRO A 490 2.73 17.89 -1.27
CA PRO A 490 1.41 17.72 -1.85
C PRO A 490 1.50 16.94 -3.17
N LEU A 491 0.57 15.99 -3.37
CA LEU A 491 0.59 15.10 -4.53
C LEU A 491 0.23 15.82 -5.84
N ASP A 492 -0.51 16.91 -5.77
CA ASP A 492 -0.82 17.81 -6.89
C ASP A 492 0.36 18.70 -7.29
N GLN A 493 1.47 18.66 -6.54
CA GLN A 493 2.68 19.44 -6.75
C GLN A 493 3.91 18.57 -7.03
N ILE A 494 3.72 17.40 -7.66
CA ILE A 494 4.83 16.48 -7.99
C ILE A 494 5.91 17.16 -8.85
N LEU A 495 5.54 17.94 -9.85
CA LEU A 495 6.52 18.61 -10.73
C LEU A 495 7.01 19.96 -10.21
N SER A 496 6.32 20.53 -9.23
CA SER A 496 6.62 21.85 -8.68
C SER A 496 6.58 21.78 -7.15
N PRO A 497 7.51 21.00 -6.54
CA PRO A 497 7.54 20.82 -5.10
C PRO A 497 7.66 22.17 -4.38
N PRO A 498 7.01 22.33 -3.21
CA PRO A 498 7.10 23.57 -2.45
C PRO A 498 8.56 23.86 -2.07
N GLU A 499 8.95 25.13 -2.14
CA GLU A 499 10.24 25.56 -1.61
C GLU A 499 10.27 25.26 -0.10
N THR A 500 11.29 24.54 0.33
CA THR A 500 11.37 24.01 1.70
C THR A 500 11.55 25.14 2.71
N ASP A 501 10.64 25.28 3.68
CA ASP A 501 10.91 25.91 4.98
C ASP A 501 11.95 25.12 5.81
#